data_AF-A0AA39VH92-F1
#
_entry.id   AF-A0AA39VH92-F1
#
_cell.length_a   1.000
_cell.length_b   1.000
_cell.length_c   1.000
_cell.angle_alpha   90.00
_cell.angle_beta   90.00
_cell.angle_gamma   90.00
#
_symmetry.space_group_name_H-M   'P 1'
#
loop_
_entity.id
_entity.type
_entity.pdbx_description
1 polymer ?
#
loop_
_entity_poly.entity_id
_entity_poly.type
_entity_poly.pdbx_seq_one_letter_code
_entity_poly.pdbx_strand_id
1 'polypeptide(L)'
;METKTSLLGSSLAVAVPFVQELAKKPLINIPPRYVRPDQDPAPLPSLNSSSSSQIPVIDMQKLLSHDSMDSELQKLHQACKEWGFFQVRVCNA
;
A
#
# COMPACT_ATOMS: atom_id res chain seq x y z
N MET A 1 44.45 -10.64 2.30
CA MET A 1 44.52 -10.09 0.94
C MET A 1 43.13 -10.22 0.35
N GLU A 2 42.37 -9.13 0.36
CA GLU A 2 40.98 -9.11 -0.10
C GLU A 2 40.95 -9.09 -1.64
N THR A 3 40.30 -10.07 -2.24
CA THR A 3 40.12 -10.13 -3.69
C THR A 3 38.91 -9.30 -4.09
N LYS A 4 39.18 -8.08 -4.52
CA LYS A 4 38.25 -7.16 -5.19
C LYS A 4 37.83 -7.77 -6.54
N THR A 5 36.65 -8.39 -6.60
CA THR A 5 36.04 -8.79 -7.87
C THR A 5 35.19 -7.64 -8.41
N SER A 6 35.76 -6.87 -9.33
CA SER A 6 35.00 -5.99 -10.23
C SER A 6 34.25 -6.85 -11.26
N LEU A 7 32.92 -6.88 -11.21
CA LEU A 7 32.09 -7.41 -12.29
C LEU A 7 31.17 -6.31 -12.81
N LEU A 8 31.48 -5.89 -14.03
CA LEU A 8 30.78 -4.91 -14.85
C LEU A 8 29.55 -5.57 -15.51
N GLY A 9 28.41 -4.89 -15.51
CA GLY A 9 27.47 -4.93 -16.63
C GLY A 9 26.60 -6.18 -16.85
N SER A 10 26.31 -6.99 -15.83
CA SER A 10 25.24 -7.99 -15.91
C SER A 10 24.44 -7.96 -14.60
N SER A 11 23.12 -7.95 -14.72
CA SER A 11 22.15 -8.02 -13.62
C SER A 11 22.69 -8.93 -12.52
N LEU A 12 23.01 -8.34 -11.35
CA LEU A 12 23.60 -9.04 -10.22
C LEU A 12 22.82 -10.34 -9.99
N ALA A 13 23.51 -11.46 -10.18
CA ALA A 13 23.03 -12.82 -10.10
C ALA A 13 22.66 -13.23 -8.67
N VAL A 14 21.69 -12.51 -8.08
CA VAL A 14 21.00 -12.93 -6.87
C VAL A 14 19.54 -13.02 -7.22
N ALA A 15 19.12 -14.23 -7.60
CA ALA A 15 17.71 -14.57 -7.75
C ALA A 15 16.98 -14.14 -6.48
N VAL A 16 16.00 -13.24 -6.62
CA VAL A 16 15.17 -12.82 -5.49
C VAL A 16 14.34 -14.03 -5.08
N PRO A 17 14.45 -14.52 -3.84
CA PRO A 17 13.70 -15.69 -3.42
C PRO A 17 12.20 -15.36 -3.40
N PHE A 18 11.38 -16.36 -3.71
CA PHE A 18 9.93 -16.23 -3.64
C PHE A 18 9.50 -16.03 -2.18
N VAL A 19 9.03 -14.82 -1.88
CA VAL A 19 8.74 -14.39 -0.49
C VAL A 19 7.67 -15.26 0.16
N GLN A 20 6.71 -15.79 -0.61
CA GLN A 20 5.69 -16.69 -0.08
C GLN A 20 6.24 -18.08 0.30
N GLU A 21 7.25 -18.62 -0.41
CA GLU A 21 7.94 -19.85 0.04
C GLU A 21 8.83 -19.56 1.26
N LEU A 22 9.44 -18.38 1.30
CA LEU A 22 10.25 -17.92 2.41
C LEU A 22 9.41 -17.81 3.71
N ALA A 23 8.19 -17.28 3.61
CA ALA A 23 7.26 -17.14 4.72
C ALA A 23 6.76 -18.48 5.31
N LYS A 24 6.82 -19.57 4.55
CA LYS A 24 6.46 -20.91 5.05
C LYS A 24 7.53 -21.52 5.96
N LYS A 25 8.75 -21.01 5.92
CA LYS A 25 9.87 -21.49 6.75
C LYS A 25 9.78 -20.86 8.14
N PRO A 26 10.17 -21.57 9.22
CA PRO A 26 10.27 -20.98 10.54
C PRO A 26 11.48 -20.02 10.59
N LEU A 27 11.25 -18.78 10.19
CA LEU A 27 12.27 -17.73 10.20
C LEU A 27 12.29 -17.06 11.57
N ILE A 28 13.45 -17.08 12.22
CA ILE A 28 13.68 -16.35 13.47
C ILE A 28 13.84 -14.85 13.18
N ASN A 29 14.53 -14.52 12.08
CA ASN A 29 14.80 -13.14 11.65
C ASN A 29 14.48 -12.95 10.16
N ILE A 30 13.95 -11.77 9.81
CA ILE A 30 13.73 -11.34 8.42
C ILE A 30 15.11 -11.17 7.73
N PRO A 31 15.30 -11.68 6.50
CA PRO A 31 16.58 -11.50 5.81
C PRO A 31 16.94 -10.01 5.65
N PRO A 32 18.22 -9.62 5.83
CA PRO A 32 18.65 -8.21 5.83
C PRO A 32 18.25 -7.42 4.57
N ARG A 33 18.10 -8.09 3.42
CA ARG A 33 17.66 -7.50 2.15
C ARG A 33 16.26 -6.87 2.21
N TYR A 34 15.39 -7.34 3.11
CA TYR A 34 14.03 -6.83 3.27
C TYR A 34 13.91 -5.86 4.46
N VAL A 35 14.98 -5.65 5.21
CA VAL A 35 15.02 -4.69 6.32
C VAL A 35 15.22 -3.29 5.76
N ARG A 36 14.36 -2.35 6.14
CA ARG A 36 14.39 -0.95 5.70
C ARG A 36 14.80 -0.06 6.87
N PRO A 37 16.12 0.19 7.09
CA PRO A 37 16.60 1.02 8.20
C PRO A 37 16.32 2.51 7.99
N ASP A 38 16.02 2.90 6.75
CA ASP A 38 15.75 4.26 6.27
C ASP A 38 14.29 4.68 6.44
N GLN A 39 13.39 3.73 6.68
CA GLN A 39 12.00 4.05 6.95
C GLN A 39 11.86 4.30 8.44
N ASP A 40 11.44 5.53 8.79
CA ASP A 40 10.81 5.78 10.09
C ASP A 40 9.79 4.66 10.32
N PRO A 41 9.67 4.10 11.55
CA PRO A 41 8.68 3.08 11.84
C PRO A 41 7.36 3.56 11.28
N ALA A 42 6.90 2.91 10.21
CA ALA A 42 5.67 3.31 9.54
C ALA A 42 4.65 3.48 10.66
N PRO A 43 3.87 4.58 10.71
CA PRO A 43 2.83 4.70 11.71
C PRO A 43 1.94 3.48 11.49
N LEU A 44 2.14 2.46 12.33
CA LEU A 44 1.29 1.29 12.33
C LEU A 44 -0.10 1.89 12.42
N PRO A 45 -1.02 1.56 11.50
CA PRO A 45 -2.38 2.05 11.62
C PRO A 45 -2.83 1.59 12.99
N SER A 46 -2.83 2.52 13.94
CA SER A 46 -3.31 2.29 15.28
C SER A 46 -4.75 1.94 15.03
N LEU A 47 -5.07 0.67 15.22
CA LEU A 47 -6.42 0.13 15.11
C LEU A 47 -7.39 0.89 16.04
N ASN A 48 -6.85 1.71 16.95
CA ASN A 48 -7.52 2.43 18.02
C ASN A 48 -7.44 3.95 17.88
N SER A 49 -6.87 4.49 16.79
CA SER A 49 -6.85 5.95 16.57
C SER A 49 -8.17 6.38 15.92
N SER A 50 -9.20 6.54 16.74
CA SER A 50 -10.52 7.08 16.40
C SER A 50 -10.51 8.53 15.87
N SER A 51 -9.34 9.08 15.57
CA SER A 51 -9.12 10.39 14.97
C SER A 51 -8.43 10.31 13.61
N SER A 52 -8.37 9.13 12.99
CA SER A 52 -7.76 8.95 11.67
C SER A 52 -8.60 9.62 10.60
N SER A 53 -8.02 10.54 9.84
CA SER A 53 -8.52 10.89 8.51
C SER A 53 -8.80 9.58 7.78
N GLN A 54 -10.07 9.23 7.66
CA GLN A 54 -10.48 7.97 7.06
C GLN A 54 -10.45 8.16 5.55
N ILE A 55 -9.87 7.19 4.83
CA ILE A 55 -9.79 7.22 3.36
C ILE A 55 -11.22 7.40 2.81
N PRO A 56 -11.46 8.36 1.89
CA PRO A 56 -12.77 8.57 1.32
C PRO A 56 -13.28 7.31 0.62
N VAL A 57 -14.53 6.95 0.87
CA VAL A 57 -15.22 5.85 0.18
C VAL A 57 -16.29 6.42 -0.72
N ILE A 58 -16.20 6.20 -2.03
CA ILE A 58 -17.16 6.64 -3.02
C ILE A 58 -18.15 5.51 -3.30
N ASP A 59 -19.43 5.79 -3.10
CA ASP A 59 -20.52 4.87 -3.33
C ASP A 59 -21.07 5.03 -4.76
N MET A 60 -20.83 4.03 -5.60
CA MET A 60 -21.22 4.11 -7.02
C MET A 60 -22.74 4.11 -7.21
N GLN A 61 -23.51 3.51 -6.29
CA GLN A 61 -24.97 3.55 -6.40
C GLN A 61 -25.48 4.98 -6.16
N LYS A 62 -24.94 5.65 -5.13
CA LYS A 62 -25.31 7.02 -4.81
C LYS A 62 -24.92 7.98 -5.91
N LEU A 63 -23.74 7.79 -6.50
CA LEU A 63 -23.24 8.57 -7.61
C LEU A 63 -24.15 8.47 -8.85
N LEU A 64 -24.81 7.34 -9.07
CA LEU A 64 -25.73 7.11 -10.19
C LEU A 64 -27.20 7.44 -9.84
N SER A 65 -27.52 7.64 -8.56
CA SER A 65 -28.87 7.96 -8.10
C SER A 65 -29.13 9.46 -8.18
N HIS A 66 -30.26 9.86 -8.76
CA HIS A 66 -30.57 11.28 -8.94
C HIS A 66 -30.71 12.05 -7.60
N ASP A 67 -31.13 11.37 -6.53
CA ASP A 67 -31.35 12.00 -5.22
C ASP A 67 -30.07 12.25 -4.41
N SER A 68 -28.97 11.55 -4.72
CA SER A 68 -27.71 11.68 -3.97
C SER A 68 -26.47 11.90 -4.83
N MET A 69 -26.63 12.02 -6.16
CA MET A 69 -25.55 12.24 -7.12
C MET A 69 -24.68 13.43 -6.76
N ASP A 70 -25.26 14.61 -6.49
CA ASP A 70 -24.50 15.83 -6.23
C ASP A 70 -23.61 15.70 -4.99
N SER A 71 -24.14 15.08 -3.93
CA SER A 71 -23.39 14.87 -2.68
C SER A 71 -22.22 13.89 -2.88
N GLU A 72 -22.44 12.83 -3.65
CA GLU A 72 -21.42 11.81 -3.88
C GLU A 72 -20.37 12.29 -4.90
N LEU A 73 -20.79 13.09 -5.89
CA LEU A 73 -19.90 13.72 -6.86
C LEU A 73 -19.00 14.77 -6.20
N GLN A 74 -19.55 15.58 -5.28
CA GLN A 74 -18.73 16.52 -4.51
C GLN A 74 -17.69 15.78 -3.66
N LYS A 75 -18.08 14.65 -3.05
CA LYS A 75 -17.16 13.79 -2.29
C LYS A 75 -16.05 13.22 -3.18
N LEU A 76 -16.40 12.76 -4.38
CA LEU A 76 -15.43 12.29 -5.37
C LEU A 76 -14.44 13.38 -5.76
N HIS A 77 -14.93 14.58 -6.09
CA HIS A 77 -14.09 15.73 -6.41
C HIS A 77 -13.14 16.08 -5.26
N GLN A 78 -13.65 16.08 -4.03
CA GLN A 78 -12.86 16.37 -2.85
C GLN A 78 -11.77 15.32 -2.61
N ALA A 79 -12.11 14.04 -2.78
CA ALA A 79 -11.16 12.95 -2.69
C ALA A 79 -10.05 13.05 -3.75
N CYS A 80 -10.41 13.37 -5.00
CA CYS A 80 -9.42 13.59 -6.06
C CYS A 80 -8.47 14.75 -5.75
N LYS A 81 -8.95 15.82 -5.12
CA LYS A 81 -8.16 17.01 -4.78
C LYS A 81 -7.27 16.85 -3.56
N GLU A 82 -7.84 16.35 -2.45
CA GLU A 82 -7.14 16.31 -1.16
C GLU A 82 -6.38 15.02 -0.94
N TRP A 83 -6.89 13.89 -1.44
CA TRP A 83 -6.32 12.57 -1.16
C TRP A 83 -5.49 12.03 -2.32
N GLY A 84 -5.95 12.23 -3.55
CA GLY A 84 -5.38 11.59 -4.75
C GLY A 84 -5.66 10.08 -4.84
N PHE A 85 -6.33 9.49 -3.85
CA PHE A 85 -6.86 8.13 -3.87
C PHE A 85 -8.11 8.00 -3.00
N PHE A 86 -8.94 7.00 -3.30
CA PHE A 86 -10.17 6.70 -2.57
C PHE A 86 -10.57 5.24 -2.78
N GLN A 87 -11.43 4.73 -1.92
CA GLN A 87 -12.05 3.41 -2.07
C GLN A 87 -13.37 3.54 -2.84
N VAL A 88 -13.74 2.51 -3.59
CA VAL A 88 -15.01 2.47 -4.30
C VAL A 88 -15.86 1.36 -3.71
N ARG A 89 -17.09 1.68 -3.29
CA ARG A 89 -18.10 0.72 -2.86
C ARG A 89 -19.10 0.51 -3.99
N VAL A 90 -19.25 -0.75 -4.39
CA VAL A 90 -20.31 -1.19 -5.30
C VAL A 90 -21.12 -2.22 -4.53
N CYS A 91 -22.24 -1.81 -3.96
CA CYS A 91 -23.22 -2.77 -3.47
C CYS A 91 -23.96 -3.34 -4.69
N ASN A 92 -24.16 -4.65 -4.74
CA ASN A 92 -25.21 -5.24 -5.57
C ASN A 92 -26.40 -5.45 -4.65
N ALA A 93 -27.58 -4.96 -5.06
CA ALA A 93 -28.83 -5.23 -4.37
C ALA A 93 -29.23 -6.71 -4.54
#